data_AF-A0A1X2H0Q9-F1
#
_entry.id   AF-A0A1X2H0Q9-F1
#
_cell.length_a   1.000
_cell.length_b   1.000
_cell.length_c   1.000
_cell.angle_alpha   90.00
_cell.angle_beta   90.00
_cell.angle_gamma   90.00
#
_symmetry.space_group_name_H-M   'P 1'
#
loop_
_entity.id
_entity.type
_entity.pdbx_description
1 polymer ?
#
loop_
_entity_poly.entity_id
_entity_poly.type
_entity_poly.pdbx_seq_one_letter_code
_entity_poly.pdbx_strand_id
1 'polypeptide(L)'
;MSSSYENQWLAPGSSPVARSNASSKDDNKSTVSATSSTSNSNTKENTPVRPPRKSQKEMTKAERRALQEQQRQEKQSRLATSGGQAQKQGKKDDSKKSQPSQQQQQQQHHQQQQKPGDEQKKKVKAANKVDQNQVPWLMHLDTFKRPNTTGNNKELHPAVLTLGLLFSEYKIVGSNARCVAMLEAFSRVIAEHRPPSDATFARHIQKHLDPHIAYLLSTRPMSLSMRECIRWLKKEISDIVEEEPPLTDEEARNRLMQHIEHFIRERITMADQLIIQNGLQKIQDGEVILTYGKSSVVESLLLETKKKGIDFKVIVVDSRPLLEGKHLLRRLVAAGIDCSYHLLSSVYVALRSVTKVVMGAHALLSNGAVYSRIGTAMVAMAARDKQIPVMICCETYKFVNRTQVDSLVLNEMGNPDDLVQSKPVYNSCHLSHPSPTESALSTWRDQPNLRLLNLLYDVTPSKYITLVVTEVGLIPCTSAPVIWREYK
;
A
#
# COMPACT_ATOMS: atom_id res chain seq x y z
N MET A 1 9.57 2.43 -25.53
CA MET A 1 10.09 3.52 -24.68
C MET A 1 10.00 3.11 -23.21
N SER A 2 10.78 2.10 -22.81
CA SER A 2 10.78 1.56 -21.43
C SER A 2 11.83 2.27 -20.58
N SER A 3 11.53 2.53 -19.31
CA SER A 3 12.50 2.80 -18.22
C SER A 3 13.05 4.23 -18.04
N SER A 4 12.18 5.19 -17.66
CA SER A 4 12.62 6.33 -16.82
C SER A 4 12.67 5.92 -15.34
N TYR A 5 11.68 5.14 -14.89
CA TYR A 5 11.52 4.77 -13.48
C TYR A 5 12.40 3.59 -13.04
N GLU A 6 12.57 2.56 -13.87
CA GLU A 6 13.46 1.41 -13.58
C GLU A 6 14.93 1.89 -13.42
N ASN A 7 15.40 2.77 -14.31
CA ASN A 7 16.75 3.35 -14.26
C ASN A 7 17.01 4.21 -13.02
N GLN A 8 16.00 4.91 -12.49
CA GLN A 8 16.15 5.70 -11.26
C GLN A 8 16.39 4.84 -10.00
N TRP A 9 16.02 3.55 -10.03
CA TRP A 9 16.12 2.65 -8.87
C TRP A 9 17.18 1.57 -9.02
N LEU A 10 17.46 1.12 -10.24
CA LEU A 10 18.42 0.04 -10.52
C LEU A 10 19.81 0.53 -10.90
N ALA A 11 20.02 1.83 -11.16
CA ALA A 11 21.34 2.33 -11.58
C ALA A 11 22.42 2.13 -10.49
N PRO A 12 23.50 1.37 -10.78
CA PRO A 12 24.72 1.42 -9.99
C PRO A 12 25.36 2.81 -10.14
N GLY A 13 26.10 3.25 -9.11
CA GLY A 13 26.83 4.53 -9.14
C GLY A 13 27.62 4.71 -10.44
N SER A 14 27.45 5.87 -11.07
CA SER A 14 28.02 6.21 -12.37
C SER A 14 29.54 6.41 -12.34
N SER A 15 30.20 5.96 -13.40
CA SER A 15 31.47 6.50 -13.91
C SER A 15 31.21 7.25 -15.25
N PRO A 16 32.09 8.18 -15.67
CA PRO A 16 31.66 9.44 -16.29
C PRO A 16 31.71 9.51 -17.84
N VAL A 17 30.81 10.37 -18.36
CA VAL A 17 30.89 11.22 -19.58
C VAL A 17 30.89 10.56 -20.96
N ALA A 18 29.85 10.91 -21.76
CA ALA A 18 29.99 11.46 -23.12
C ALA A 18 28.69 12.16 -23.57
N ARG A 19 28.82 13.37 -24.13
CA ARG A 19 27.77 14.22 -24.70
C ARG A 19 27.41 13.77 -26.12
N SER A 20 26.15 13.97 -26.53
CA SER A 20 25.84 14.51 -27.87
C SER A 20 24.37 14.95 -28.01
N ASN A 21 24.20 16.10 -28.67
CA ASN A 21 22.97 16.81 -29.03
C ASN A 21 22.10 16.06 -30.06
N ALA A 22 20.79 16.33 -30.07
CA ALA A 22 20.04 16.68 -31.29
C ALA A 22 18.62 17.22 -30.98
N SER A 23 18.33 18.36 -31.61
CA SER A 23 17.03 19.01 -31.90
C SER A 23 16.14 18.12 -32.80
N SER A 24 14.85 18.33 -33.11
CA SER A 24 13.96 19.50 -33.21
C SER A 24 12.58 19.00 -33.74
N LYS A 25 11.48 19.69 -33.38
CA LYS A 25 10.33 20.13 -34.24
C LYS A 25 9.48 19.08 -34.98
N ASP A 26 8.22 19.28 -35.37
CA ASP A 26 7.12 20.24 -35.16
C ASP A 26 5.89 19.61 -35.88
N ASP A 27 4.70 20.17 -35.65
CA ASP A 27 3.63 20.37 -36.67
C ASP A 27 2.75 19.17 -37.11
N ASN A 28 1.44 19.29 -37.42
CA ASN A 28 0.41 20.34 -37.31
C ASN A 28 -0.94 19.74 -37.81
N LYS A 29 -2.08 20.34 -37.39
CA LYS A 29 -3.36 20.53 -38.15
C LYS A 29 -4.17 19.28 -38.63
N SER A 30 -5.50 19.29 -38.81
CA SER A 30 -6.53 20.35 -38.87
C SER A 30 -7.95 19.76 -39.03
N THR A 31 -8.97 20.59 -38.74
CA THR A 31 -10.29 20.77 -39.42
C THR A 31 -11.37 19.67 -39.29
N VAL A 32 -12.57 19.88 -38.72
CA VAL A 32 -13.72 20.82 -38.91
C VAL A 32 -14.81 20.29 -39.87
N SER A 33 -16.08 20.38 -39.39
CA SER A 33 -17.41 20.50 -40.05
C SER A 33 -18.41 19.41 -39.57
N ALA A 34 -19.51 19.72 -38.85
CA ALA A 34 -20.79 20.40 -39.21
C ALA A 34 -21.58 19.57 -40.26
N THR A 35 -22.89 19.28 -40.20
CA THR A 35 -24.08 19.89 -39.55
C THR A 35 -25.32 18.97 -39.75
N SER A 36 -26.47 19.38 -39.17
CA SER A 36 -27.89 19.04 -39.48
C SER A 36 -28.48 17.78 -38.79
N SER A 37 -29.39 17.86 -37.80
CA SER A 37 -30.76 18.44 -37.68
C SER A 37 -31.83 17.66 -38.44
N THR A 38 -32.83 17.09 -37.74
CA THR A 38 -34.28 17.30 -37.96
C THR A 38 -35.09 16.68 -36.81
N SER A 39 -36.10 17.44 -36.38
CA SER A 39 -37.13 17.22 -35.36
C SER A 39 -38.28 16.30 -35.81
N ASN A 40 -38.96 15.61 -34.88
CA ASN A 40 -40.42 15.69 -34.77
C ASN A 40 -40.98 15.10 -33.47
N SER A 41 -42.17 15.60 -33.12
CA SER A 41 -42.82 15.64 -31.81
C SER A 41 -44.11 14.80 -31.74
N ASN A 42 -44.53 14.50 -30.50
CA ASN A 42 -45.90 14.23 -30.02
C ASN A 42 -46.58 12.91 -30.48
N THR A 43 -47.40 12.18 -29.69
CA THR A 43 -48.31 12.57 -28.60
C THR A 43 -48.71 11.34 -27.76
N LYS A 44 -49.21 11.60 -26.56
CA LYS A 44 -49.63 10.69 -25.46
C LYS A 44 -50.91 9.88 -25.73
N GLU A 45 -51.07 8.75 -25.03
CA GLU A 45 -52.36 8.35 -24.45
C GLU A 45 -52.20 7.54 -23.14
N ASN A 46 -53.12 7.79 -22.20
CA ASN A 46 -53.13 7.43 -20.77
C ASN A 46 -53.90 6.13 -20.50
N THR A 47 -53.52 5.35 -19.47
CA THR A 47 -54.41 4.45 -18.70
C THR A 47 -53.81 4.19 -17.29
N PRO A 48 -54.62 3.75 -16.29
CA PRO A 48 -54.68 4.38 -14.97
C PRO A 48 -53.75 3.84 -13.88
N VAL A 49 -53.55 4.76 -12.92
CA VAL A 49 -52.64 4.79 -11.78
C VAL A 49 -52.95 3.76 -10.69
N ARG A 50 -51.91 3.04 -10.24
CA ARG A 50 -51.83 2.40 -8.92
C ARG A 50 -51.02 3.35 -8.02
N PRO A 51 -51.45 3.68 -6.78
CA PRO A 51 -50.81 4.77 -6.03
C PRO A 51 -49.34 4.45 -5.72
N PRO A 52 -48.42 5.43 -5.88
CA PRO A 52 -46.99 5.20 -5.69
C PRO A 52 -46.66 5.01 -4.21
N ARG A 53 -45.80 4.03 -3.91
CA ARG A 53 -45.15 3.93 -2.60
C ARG A 53 -44.18 5.11 -2.46
N LYS A 54 -44.45 6.03 -1.54
CA LYS A 54 -43.55 7.15 -1.24
C LYS A 54 -42.17 6.62 -0.86
N SER A 55 -41.13 7.20 -1.46
CA SER A 55 -39.74 6.90 -1.11
C SER A 55 -39.45 7.35 0.33
N GLN A 56 -38.56 6.65 1.04
CA GLN A 56 -38.27 6.89 2.46
C GLN A 56 -37.73 8.29 2.80
N LYS A 57 -37.48 9.16 1.81
CA LYS A 57 -36.99 10.53 2.03
C LYS A 57 -38.08 11.58 2.26
N GLU A 58 -39.36 11.27 2.03
CA GLU A 58 -40.46 12.24 2.23
C GLU A 58 -41.35 11.95 3.45
N MET A 59 -41.11 10.87 4.19
CA MET A 59 -41.93 10.53 5.37
C MET A 59 -41.54 11.34 6.59
N THR A 60 -42.54 11.86 7.30
CA THR A 60 -42.37 12.53 8.59
C THR A 60 -41.81 11.56 9.65
N LYS A 61 -41.17 12.11 10.69
CA LYS A 61 -40.56 11.28 11.76
C LYS A 61 -41.58 10.38 12.47
N ALA A 62 -42.85 10.80 12.53
CA ALA A 62 -43.94 10.03 13.11
C ALA A 62 -44.31 8.82 12.24
N GLU A 63 -44.42 8.99 10.92
CA GLU A 63 -44.73 7.90 9.99
C GLU A 63 -43.62 6.83 9.95
N ARG A 64 -42.34 7.24 10.06
CA ARG A 64 -41.23 6.28 10.12
C ARG A 64 -41.25 5.42 11.38
N ARG A 65 -41.66 6.00 12.53
CA ARG A 65 -41.81 5.24 13.78
C ARG A 65 -42.97 4.26 13.71
N ALA A 66 -44.11 4.68 13.18
CA ALA A 66 -45.28 3.81 13.01
C ALA A 66 -44.97 2.61 12.09
N LEU A 67 -44.24 2.84 10.98
CA LEU A 67 -43.83 1.76 10.07
C LEU A 67 -42.85 0.77 10.74
N GLN A 68 -41.92 1.29 11.56
CA GLN A 68 -40.95 0.46 12.28
C GLN A 68 -41.62 -0.37 13.40
N GLU A 69 -42.67 0.17 14.02
CA GLU A 69 -43.45 -0.49 15.05
C GLU A 69 -44.35 -1.59 14.46
N GLN A 70 -44.97 -1.33 13.30
CA GLN A 70 -45.68 -2.37 12.53
C GLN A 70 -44.75 -3.50 12.09
N GLN A 71 -43.55 -3.21 11.60
CA GLN A 71 -42.59 -4.25 11.22
C GLN A 71 -42.08 -5.06 12.41
N ARG A 72 -41.99 -4.47 13.61
CA ARG A 72 -41.69 -5.20 14.84
C ARG A 72 -42.84 -6.11 15.26
N GLN A 73 -44.09 -5.65 15.13
CA GLN A 73 -45.27 -6.46 15.44
C GLN A 73 -45.42 -7.63 14.46
N GLU A 74 -45.17 -7.43 13.16
CA GLU A 74 -45.15 -8.53 12.17
C GLU A 74 -44.03 -9.54 12.41
N LYS A 75 -42.86 -9.08 12.90
CA LYS A 75 -41.75 -9.98 13.23
C LYS A 75 -42.04 -10.77 14.51
N GLN A 76 -42.70 -10.16 15.49
CA GLN A 76 -43.17 -10.84 16.69
C GLN A 76 -44.30 -11.83 16.40
N SER A 77 -45.24 -11.51 15.51
CA SER A 77 -46.30 -12.44 15.13
C SER A 77 -45.76 -13.65 14.36
N ARG A 78 -44.76 -13.46 13.48
CA ARG A 78 -44.04 -14.56 12.79
C ARG A 78 -43.24 -15.46 13.73
N LEU A 79 -42.66 -14.88 14.78
CA LEU A 79 -41.96 -15.64 15.83
C LEU A 79 -42.93 -16.41 16.73
N ALA A 80 -44.15 -15.89 16.93
CA ALA A 80 -45.21 -16.59 17.66
C ALA A 80 -45.86 -17.74 16.85
N THR A 81 -45.74 -17.76 15.52
CA THR A 81 -46.27 -18.86 14.68
C THR A 81 -45.29 -20.02 14.46
N SER A 82 -44.05 -19.93 14.95
CA SER A 82 -42.98 -20.93 14.70
C SER A 82 -42.51 -21.68 15.96
N GLY A 83 -43.37 -21.79 16.97
CA GLY A 83 -43.13 -22.60 18.18
C GLY A 83 -44.04 -23.83 18.26
N GLY A 84 -43.58 -24.97 17.76
CA GLY A 84 -44.04 -26.31 18.20
C GLY A 84 -44.39 -27.34 17.12
N GLN A 85 -43.47 -28.26 16.81
CA GLN A 85 -43.61 -29.72 17.00
C GLN A 85 -42.42 -30.47 16.38
N ALA A 86 -41.60 -31.11 17.23
CA ALA A 86 -40.79 -32.26 16.86
C ALA A 86 -40.86 -33.28 18.01
N GLN A 87 -41.65 -34.33 17.83
CA GLN A 87 -41.73 -35.48 18.73
C GLN A 87 -41.04 -36.68 18.07
N LYS A 88 -40.05 -37.24 18.80
CA LYS A 88 -39.45 -38.55 18.56
C LYS A 88 -40.45 -39.65 18.94
N GLN A 89 -40.58 -40.67 18.09
CA GLN A 89 -41.06 -41.99 18.48
C GLN A 89 -39.90 -42.87 18.93
N GLY A 90 -40.09 -43.56 20.05
CA GLY A 90 -39.23 -44.62 20.54
C GLY A 90 -39.68 -45.06 21.94
N LYS A 91 -40.31 -46.24 22.05
CA LYS A 91 -40.45 -46.97 23.32
C LYS A 91 -40.72 -48.47 23.11
N LYS A 92 -39.91 -49.28 23.80
CA LYS A 92 -40.25 -50.45 24.66
C LYS A 92 -38.92 -50.87 25.32
N ASP A 93 -38.73 -50.61 26.63
CA ASP A 93 -38.98 -51.50 27.80
C ASP A 93 -37.98 -52.70 27.84
N ASP A 94 -37.31 -53.11 28.92
CA ASP A 94 -37.56 -52.90 30.35
C ASP A 94 -36.34 -53.29 31.25
N SER A 95 -36.23 -52.62 32.40
CA SER A 95 -35.80 -53.09 33.75
C SER A 95 -34.36 -53.55 34.17
N LYS A 96 -33.97 -52.96 35.33
CA LYS A 96 -33.20 -53.46 36.52
C LYS A 96 -31.67 -53.21 36.72
N LYS A 97 -31.43 -52.28 37.67
CA LYS A 97 -30.43 -52.20 38.80
C LYS A 97 -29.26 -53.19 38.88
N SER A 98 -28.03 -52.67 39.10
CA SER A 98 -27.18 -52.91 40.30
C SER A 98 -25.80 -52.19 40.23
N GLN A 99 -25.16 -52.10 41.40
CA GLN A 99 -24.02 -51.27 41.85
C GLN A 99 -22.59 -51.82 41.50
N PRO A 100 -21.46 -51.18 41.94
CA PRO A 100 -20.15 -51.16 41.26
C PRO A 100 -19.10 -52.12 41.86
N SER A 101 -18.02 -52.47 41.10
CA SER A 101 -16.75 -53.07 41.58
C SER A 101 -15.70 -53.08 40.44
N GLN A 102 -14.56 -52.41 40.57
CA GLN A 102 -13.22 -52.93 40.96
C GLN A 102 -12.52 -53.90 39.99
N GLN A 103 -11.33 -53.46 39.57
CA GLN A 103 -10.07 -54.19 39.27
C GLN A 103 -10.11 -55.50 38.46
N GLN A 104 -9.36 -55.52 37.35
CA GLN A 104 -8.18 -56.39 37.26
C GLN A 104 -7.26 -56.02 36.08
N GLN A 105 -5.96 -56.14 36.37
CA GLN A 105 -4.83 -56.06 35.45
C GLN A 105 -4.85 -57.24 34.47
N GLN A 106 -4.38 -57.01 33.24
CA GLN A 106 -3.42 -57.92 32.62
C GLN A 106 -2.61 -57.20 31.53
N GLN A 107 -1.29 -57.21 31.74
CA GLN A 107 -0.27 -56.91 30.75
C GLN A 107 -0.23 -58.05 29.71
N GLN A 108 0.02 -57.74 28.44
CA GLN A 108 1.15 -58.33 27.70
C GLN A 108 1.37 -57.72 26.30
N HIS A 109 2.66 -57.46 26.06
CA HIS A 109 3.45 -57.48 24.83
C HIS A 109 3.31 -56.45 23.70
N HIS A 110 4.47 -55.79 23.51
CA HIS A 110 4.94 -55.00 22.38
C HIS A 110 4.78 -55.68 21.01
N GLN A 111 4.35 -54.89 20.02
CA GLN A 111 5.04 -54.81 18.72
C GLN A 111 5.21 -53.33 18.34
N GLN A 112 6.46 -52.91 18.23
CA GLN A 112 6.85 -51.59 17.72
C GLN A 112 6.49 -51.50 16.23
N GLN A 113 5.57 -50.61 15.89
CA GLN A 113 5.48 -50.01 14.57
C GLN A 113 5.83 -48.53 14.70
N GLN A 114 6.95 -48.14 14.09
CA GLN A 114 7.32 -46.74 13.92
C GLN A 114 6.22 -46.03 13.14
N LYS A 115 5.49 -45.12 13.81
CA LYS A 115 4.48 -44.28 13.17
C LYS A 115 5.17 -43.10 12.46
N PRO A 116 4.70 -42.72 11.26
CA PRO A 116 5.14 -41.51 10.56
C PRO A 116 4.55 -40.28 11.27
N GLY A 117 5.15 -39.90 12.41
CA GLY A 117 4.69 -38.78 13.24
C GLY A 117 5.78 -37.75 13.57
N ASP A 118 7.06 -38.08 13.33
CA ASP A 118 8.17 -37.23 13.73
C ASP A 118 8.49 -36.09 12.77
N GLU A 119 8.16 -36.22 11.47
CA GLU A 119 8.32 -35.11 10.53
C GLU A 119 7.25 -34.02 10.72
N GLN A 120 6.01 -34.39 11.04
CA GLN A 120 4.96 -33.44 11.39
C GLN A 120 5.23 -32.75 12.72
N LYS A 121 5.74 -33.47 13.73
CA LYS A 121 6.18 -32.85 15.00
C LYS A 121 7.39 -31.93 14.83
N LYS A 122 8.34 -32.23 13.92
CA LYS A 122 9.45 -31.32 13.58
C LYS A 122 8.97 -30.06 12.84
N LYS A 123 8.03 -30.17 11.90
CA LYS A 123 7.43 -29.01 11.22
C LYS A 123 6.60 -28.13 12.16
N VAL A 124 5.83 -28.72 13.07
CA VAL A 124 5.06 -27.98 14.09
C VAL A 124 5.96 -27.32 15.13
N LYS A 125 7.05 -27.98 15.57
CA LYS A 125 8.05 -27.36 16.46
C LYS A 125 8.85 -26.24 15.79
N ALA A 126 9.15 -26.36 14.50
CA ALA A 126 9.83 -25.31 13.73
C ALA A 126 8.92 -24.09 13.48
N ALA A 127 7.65 -24.32 13.15
CA ALA A 127 6.66 -23.24 13.00
C ALA A 127 6.40 -22.50 14.33
N ASN A 128 6.27 -23.25 15.44
CA ASN A 128 6.06 -22.65 16.77
C ASN A 128 7.28 -21.85 17.29
N LYS A 129 8.49 -22.09 16.78
CA LYS A 129 9.68 -21.30 17.17
C LYS A 129 9.69 -19.90 16.54
N VAL A 130 9.11 -19.72 15.34
CA VAL A 130 9.11 -18.43 14.63
C VAL A 130 8.16 -17.43 15.29
N ASP A 131 7.09 -17.91 15.91
CA ASP A 131 6.10 -17.06 16.59
C ASP A 131 6.48 -16.68 18.03
N GLN A 132 7.40 -17.41 18.67
CA GLN A 132 7.78 -17.10 20.05
C GLN A 132 8.31 -15.67 20.17
N ASN A 133 9.14 -15.22 19.23
CA ASN A 133 9.83 -13.92 19.33
C ASN A 133 9.12 -12.74 18.67
N GLN A 134 7.80 -12.86 18.45
CA GLN A 134 6.98 -11.75 17.96
C GLN A 134 6.42 -10.90 19.10
N VAL A 135 6.14 -9.63 18.78
CA VAL A 135 5.55 -8.67 19.70
C VAL A 135 4.07 -9.02 19.89
N PRO A 136 3.59 -9.38 21.10
CA PRO A 136 2.25 -9.96 21.29
C PRO A 136 1.09 -9.06 20.82
N TRP A 137 1.22 -7.74 20.99
CA TRP A 137 0.18 -6.78 20.60
C TRP A 137 0.24 -6.39 19.11
N LEU A 138 1.16 -6.96 18.33
CA LEU A 138 1.29 -6.78 16.88
C LEU A 138 1.08 -8.08 16.09
N MET A 139 0.55 -9.13 16.72
CA MET A 139 0.31 -10.43 16.07
C MET A 139 -0.72 -10.37 14.93
N HIS A 140 -1.51 -9.28 14.84
CA HIS A 140 -2.42 -9.05 13.72
C HIS A 140 -1.71 -8.55 12.46
N LEU A 141 -0.45 -8.11 12.55
CA LEU A 141 0.33 -7.67 11.40
C LEU A 141 1.02 -8.85 10.71
N ASP A 142 1.03 -8.81 9.38
CA ASP A 142 1.75 -9.79 8.58
C ASP A 142 3.24 -9.74 8.88
N THR A 143 3.80 -10.87 9.28
CA THR A 143 5.25 -11.03 9.49
C THR A 143 5.98 -11.06 8.16
N PHE A 144 7.20 -10.53 8.13
CA PHE A 144 8.10 -10.65 6.99
C PHE A 144 8.28 -12.13 6.58
N LYS A 145 8.02 -12.44 5.30
CA LYS A 145 8.19 -13.77 4.70
C LYS A 145 9.12 -13.66 3.50
N ARG A 146 10.09 -14.56 3.40
CA ARG A 146 10.87 -14.69 2.15
C ARG A 146 9.98 -15.38 1.10
N PRO A 147 9.93 -14.86 -0.13
CA PRO A 147 9.14 -15.48 -1.19
C PRO A 147 9.65 -16.90 -1.45
N ASN A 148 8.72 -17.84 -1.60
CA ASN A 148 9.07 -19.21 -1.92
C ASN A 148 9.35 -19.33 -3.42
N THR A 149 10.63 -19.35 -3.79
CA THR A 149 11.10 -19.54 -5.17
C THR A 149 11.02 -21.00 -5.64
N THR A 150 10.78 -21.95 -4.73
CA THR A 150 10.79 -23.39 -5.01
C THR A 150 9.39 -24.00 -5.22
N GLY A 151 8.33 -23.21 -5.06
CA GLY A 151 6.94 -23.64 -5.24
C GLY A 151 6.55 -23.83 -6.70
N ASN A 152 5.49 -24.62 -6.92
CA ASN A 152 4.90 -24.95 -8.23
C ASN A 152 4.17 -23.72 -8.84
N ASN A 153 4.89 -22.62 -9.06
CA ASN A 153 4.38 -21.32 -9.52
C ASN A 153 4.11 -21.28 -11.04
N LYS A 154 3.77 -22.43 -11.66
CA LYS A 154 3.69 -22.57 -13.13
C LYS A 154 2.61 -21.67 -13.77
N GLU A 155 1.62 -21.25 -13.00
CA GLU A 155 0.53 -20.38 -13.46
C GLU A 155 0.89 -18.88 -13.38
N LEU A 156 1.99 -18.51 -12.72
CA LEU A 156 2.40 -17.12 -12.54
C LEU A 156 3.31 -16.65 -13.66
N HIS A 157 3.03 -15.47 -14.18
CA HIS A 157 3.84 -14.83 -15.19
C HIS A 157 5.26 -14.47 -14.67
N PRO A 158 6.34 -14.72 -15.46
CA PRO A 158 7.72 -14.46 -15.03
C PRO A 158 7.97 -13.04 -14.54
N ALA A 159 7.38 -12.03 -15.20
CA ALA A 159 7.50 -10.63 -14.78
C ALA A 159 6.99 -10.39 -13.34
N VAL A 160 5.93 -11.08 -12.93
CA VAL A 160 5.37 -10.97 -11.57
C VAL A 160 6.25 -11.69 -10.55
N LEU A 161 6.84 -12.83 -10.93
CA LEU A 161 7.80 -13.56 -10.09
C LEU A 161 9.04 -12.70 -9.79
N THR A 162 9.62 -12.10 -10.84
CA THR A 162 10.75 -11.16 -10.71
C THR A 162 10.38 -9.97 -9.85
N LEU A 163 9.20 -9.39 -10.05
CA LEU A 163 8.73 -8.26 -9.24
C LEU A 163 8.59 -8.63 -7.76
N GLY A 164 8.04 -9.81 -7.45
CA GLY A 164 7.93 -10.30 -6.08
C GLY A 164 9.28 -10.45 -5.39
N LEU A 165 10.32 -10.90 -6.12
CA LEU A 165 11.69 -10.94 -5.60
C LEU A 165 12.22 -9.54 -5.30
N LEU A 166 12.10 -8.61 -6.25
CA LEU A 166 12.54 -7.22 -6.09
C LEU A 166 11.85 -6.49 -4.93
N PHE A 167 10.57 -6.81 -4.68
CA PHE A 167 9.83 -6.30 -3.53
C PHE A 167 10.33 -6.88 -2.21
N SER A 168 10.56 -8.20 -2.17
CA SER A 168 11.02 -8.89 -0.95
C SER A 168 12.43 -8.49 -0.53
N GLU A 169 13.31 -8.20 -1.49
CA GLU A 169 14.69 -7.77 -1.25
C GLU A 169 14.80 -6.25 -1.02
N TYR A 170 13.68 -5.52 -0.99
CA TYR A 170 13.66 -4.07 -0.87
C TYR A 170 14.55 -3.36 -1.93
N LYS A 171 14.61 -3.91 -3.15
CA LYS A 171 15.25 -3.23 -4.29
C LYS A 171 14.34 -2.13 -4.84
N ILE A 172 13.04 -2.42 -4.91
CA ILE A 172 12.00 -1.44 -5.24
C ILE A 172 11.21 -1.13 -3.96
N VAL A 173 11.42 0.07 -3.41
CA VAL A 173 10.86 0.45 -2.10
C VAL A 173 9.84 1.57 -2.17
N GLY A 174 10.10 2.62 -2.96
CA GLY A 174 9.25 3.81 -3.00
C GLY A 174 7.83 3.53 -3.47
N SER A 175 6.85 4.25 -2.91
CA SER A 175 5.42 4.07 -3.22
C SER A 175 5.12 4.17 -4.72
N ASN A 176 5.65 5.19 -5.41
CA ASN A 176 5.50 5.34 -6.88
C ASN A 176 6.15 4.19 -7.63
N ALA A 177 7.42 3.92 -7.32
CA ALA A 177 8.18 2.87 -8.01
C ALA A 177 7.49 1.50 -7.88
N ARG A 178 6.91 1.20 -6.72
CA ARG A 178 6.13 -0.02 -6.50
C ARG A 178 4.83 -0.05 -7.32
N CYS A 179 4.02 1.02 -7.36
CA CYS A 179 2.79 1.01 -8.19
C CYS A 179 3.13 0.99 -9.70
N VAL A 180 4.13 1.77 -10.16
CA VAL A 180 4.56 1.74 -11.57
C VAL A 180 5.04 0.35 -11.99
N ALA A 181 5.97 -0.25 -11.23
CA ALA A 181 6.48 -1.59 -11.56
C ALA A 181 5.38 -2.67 -11.52
N MET A 182 4.41 -2.54 -10.61
CA MET A 182 3.25 -3.43 -10.56
C MET A 182 2.36 -3.29 -11.81
N LEU A 183 2.03 -2.06 -12.19
CA LEU A 183 1.20 -1.78 -13.36
C LEU A 183 1.89 -2.21 -14.66
N GLU A 184 3.19 -1.98 -14.80
CA GLU A 184 3.99 -2.46 -15.94
C GLU A 184 4.02 -4.00 -15.99
N ALA A 185 4.18 -4.67 -14.85
CA ALA A 185 4.13 -6.13 -14.78
C ALA A 185 2.74 -6.67 -15.15
N PHE A 186 1.66 -6.04 -14.68
CA PHE A 186 0.29 -6.40 -15.06
C PHE A 186 0.00 -6.12 -16.53
N SER A 187 0.53 -5.04 -17.10
CA SER A 187 0.42 -4.78 -18.54
C SER A 187 1.05 -5.90 -19.37
N ARG A 188 2.20 -6.44 -18.96
CA ARG A 188 2.83 -7.63 -19.60
C ARG A 188 1.95 -8.88 -19.47
N VAL A 189 1.41 -9.15 -18.28
CA VAL A 189 0.48 -10.27 -18.04
C VAL A 189 -0.75 -10.16 -18.94
N ILE A 190 -1.32 -8.95 -19.04
CA ILE A 190 -2.48 -8.64 -19.88
C ILE A 190 -2.15 -8.82 -21.35
N ALA A 191 -0.98 -8.39 -21.81
CA ALA A 191 -0.56 -8.53 -23.21
C ALA A 191 -0.46 -10.00 -23.64
N GLU A 192 0.13 -10.83 -22.79
CA GLU A 192 0.42 -12.25 -23.08
C GLU A 192 -0.77 -13.18 -22.78
N HIS A 193 -1.79 -12.73 -22.03
CA HIS A 193 -2.92 -13.57 -21.64
C HIS A 193 -3.73 -14.07 -22.85
N ARG A 194 -3.94 -15.37 -22.97
CA ARG A 194 -4.91 -15.95 -23.92
C ARG A 194 -6.05 -16.58 -23.13
N PRO A 195 -7.31 -16.15 -23.33
CA PRO A 195 -8.43 -16.77 -22.64
C PRO A 195 -8.61 -18.21 -23.14
N PRO A 196 -9.19 -19.10 -22.31
CA PRO A 196 -9.56 -20.44 -22.74
C PRO A 196 -10.69 -20.37 -23.78
N SER A 197 -10.87 -21.43 -24.57
CA SER A 197 -11.82 -21.46 -25.70
C SER A 197 -13.29 -21.25 -25.31
N ASP A 198 -13.62 -21.38 -24.03
CA ASP A 198 -14.96 -21.24 -23.47
C ASP A 198 -15.24 -19.84 -22.86
N ALA A 199 -14.26 -18.93 -22.84
CA ALA A 199 -14.40 -17.62 -22.22
C ALA A 199 -13.87 -16.48 -23.10
N THR A 200 -14.47 -15.30 -22.97
CA THR A 200 -13.93 -14.06 -23.57
C THR A 200 -12.84 -13.47 -22.70
N PHE A 201 -11.91 -12.72 -23.31
CA PHE A 201 -10.82 -12.05 -22.61
C PHE A 201 -11.35 -11.16 -21.47
N ALA A 202 -12.34 -10.31 -21.75
CA ALA A 202 -12.88 -9.34 -20.79
C ALA A 202 -13.43 -10.00 -19.52
N ARG A 203 -14.11 -11.16 -19.65
CA ARG A 203 -14.69 -11.88 -18.51
C ARG A 203 -13.65 -12.70 -17.74
N HIS A 204 -12.60 -13.16 -18.41
CA HIS A 204 -11.62 -14.06 -17.81
C HIS A 204 -10.42 -13.33 -17.18
N ILE A 205 -10.04 -12.15 -17.68
CA ILE A 205 -8.81 -11.45 -17.27
C ILE A 205 -8.72 -11.17 -15.77
N GLN A 206 -9.84 -10.82 -15.12
CA GLN A 206 -9.85 -10.61 -13.67
C GLN A 206 -9.46 -11.88 -12.90
N LYS A 207 -10.04 -13.02 -13.26
CA LYS A 207 -9.75 -14.32 -12.66
C LYS A 207 -8.29 -14.72 -12.89
N HIS A 208 -7.72 -14.35 -14.04
CA HIS A 208 -6.32 -14.60 -14.35
C HIS A 208 -5.36 -13.68 -13.58
N LEU A 209 -5.73 -12.43 -13.30
CA LEU A 209 -4.91 -11.48 -12.54
C LEU A 209 -4.92 -11.73 -11.03
N ASP A 210 -6.00 -12.27 -10.46
CA ASP A 210 -6.13 -12.47 -9.01
C ASP A 210 -5.01 -13.32 -8.37
N PRO A 211 -4.55 -14.45 -8.96
CA PRO A 211 -3.40 -15.21 -8.48
C PRO A 211 -2.09 -14.38 -8.44
N HIS A 212 -1.88 -13.52 -9.43
CA HIS A 212 -0.71 -12.64 -9.51
C HIS A 212 -0.72 -11.59 -8.39
N ILE A 213 -1.90 -11.00 -8.13
CA ILE A 213 -2.11 -10.06 -7.02
C ILE A 213 -1.86 -10.77 -5.68
N ALA A 214 -2.43 -11.97 -5.49
CA ALA A 214 -2.25 -12.75 -4.28
C ALA A 214 -0.78 -13.12 -4.01
N TYR A 215 -0.04 -13.47 -5.06
CA TYR A 215 1.41 -13.73 -4.96
C TYR A 215 2.15 -12.48 -4.47
N LEU A 216 1.95 -11.31 -5.11
CA LEU A 216 2.62 -10.07 -4.69
C LEU A 216 2.28 -9.72 -3.24
N LEU A 217 1.02 -9.89 -2.82
CA LEU A 217 0.61 -9.67 -1.42
C LEU A 217 1.34 -10.59 -0.44
N SER A 218 1.56 -11.85 -0.84
CA SER A 218 2.30 -12.82 -0.01
C SER A 218 3.79 -12.53 0.11
N THR A 219 4.40 -11.86 -0.88
CA THR A 219 5.83 -11.51 -0.86
C THR A 219 6.13 -10.31 0.04
N ARG A 220 5.24 -9.31 0.04
CA ARG A 220 5.38 -8.07 0.83
C ARG A 220 4.01 -7.40 0.93
N PRO A 221 3.60 -6.90 2.11
CA PRO A 221 2.35 -6.17 2.23
C PRO A 221 2.24 -5.03 1.20
N MET A 222 1.13 -5.00 0.47
CA MET A 222 0.91 -3.98 -0.57
C MET A 222 0.83 -2.59 0.04
N SER A 223 1.49 -1.63 -0.62
CA SER A 223 1.33 -0.22 -0.29
C SER A 223 -0.13 0.19 -0.44
N LEU A 224 -0.54 1.21 0.32
CA LEU A 224 -1.89 1.75 0.21
C LEU A 224 -2.17 2.25 -1.21
N SER A 225 -1.19 2.89 -1.86
CA SER A 225 -1.25 3.29 -3.27
C SER A 225 -1.49 2.12 -4.21
N MET A 226 -0.77 1.00 -4.09
CA MET A 226 -0.98 -0.19 -4.91
C MET A 226 -2.39 -0.77 -4.73
N ARG A 227 -2.93 -0.74 -3.51
CA ARG A 227 -4.30 -1.22 -3.24
C ARG A 227 -5.34 -0.36 -3.96
N GLU A 228 -5.17 0.97 -3.96
CA GLU A 228 -6.00 1.88 -4.76
C GLU A 228 -5.81 1.62 -6.27
N CYS A 229 -4.56 1.46 -6.75
CA CYS A 229 -4.24 1.12 -8.13
C CYS A 229 -4.95 -0.20 -8.57
N ILE A 230 -4.96 -1.24 -7.73
CA ILE A 230 -5.64 -2.52 -8.01
C ILE A 230 -7.16 -2.36 -8.03
N ARG A 231 -7.73 -1.58 -7.09
CA ARG A 231 -9.18 -1.33 -7.08
C ARG A 231 -9.62 -0.60 -8.35
N TRP A 232 -8.85 0.41 -8.75
CA TRP A 232 -9.04 1.12 -10.01
C TRP A 232 -8.97 0.15 -11.19
N LEU A 233 -7.92 -0.67 -11.30
CA LEU A 233 -7.77 -1.63 -12.40
C LEU A 233 -8.95 -2.63 -12.48
N LYS A 234 -9.45 -3.11 -11.34
CA LYS A 234 -10.62 -4.01 -11.29
C LYS A 234 -11.91 -3.31 -11.75
N LYS A 235 -12.06 -2.02 -11.44
CA LYS A 235 -13.17 -1.20 -11.91
C LYS A 235 -13.10 -1.06 -13.44
N GLU A 236 -11.94 -0.69 -13.99
CA GLU A 236 -11.74 -0.59 -15.45
C GLU A 236 -12.05 -1.90 -16.18
N ILE A 237 -11.66 -3.05 -15.61
CA ILE A 237 -12.01 -4.37 -16.18
C ILE A 237 -13.53 -4.59 -16.16
N SER A 238 -14.21 -4.20 -15.08
CA SER A 238 -15.67 -4.33 -14.98
C SER A 238 -16.37 -3.43 -15.99
N ASP A 239 -15.91 -2.19 -16.15
CA ASP A 239 -16.48 -1.21 -17.09
C ASP A 239 -16.33 -1.70 -18.54
N ILE A 240 -15.20 -2.32 -18.91
CA ILE A 240 -15.00 -2.94 -20.24
C ILE A 240 -15.95 -4.13 -20.47
N VAL A 241 -16.30 -4.89 -19.42
CA VAL A 241 -17.24 -6.03 -19.52
C VAL A 241 -18.68 -5.58 -19.71
N GLU A 242 -19.05 -4.43 -19.14
CA GLU A 242 -20.41 -3.86 -19.21
C GLU A 242 -20.67 -3.04 -20.49
N GLU A 243 -19.66 -2.86 -21.35
CA GLU A 243 -19.78 -2.04 -22.56
C GLU A 243 -20.62 -2.70 -23.66
N GLU A 244 -21.51 -1.91 -24.28
CA GLU A 244 -22.36 -2.33 -25.39
C GLU A 244 -22.15 -1.43 -26.63
N PRO A 245 -21.86 -1.99 -27.82
CA PRO A 245 -21.68 -3.43 -28.12
C PRO A 245 -20.38 -4.00 -27.51
N PRO A 246 -20.33 -5.33 -27.25
CA PRO A 246 -19.16 -5.95 -26.64
C PRO A 246 -17.93 -5.83 -27.56
N LEU A 247 -16.83 -5.36 -26.97
CA LEU A 247 -15.53 -5.22 -27.65
C LEU A 247 -14.95 -6.59 -28.05
N THR A 248 -14.15 -6.60 -29.10
CA THR A 248 -13.35 -7.78 -29.43
C THR A 248 -12.26 -8.01 -28.38
N ASP A 249 -11.78 -9.26 -28.24
CA ASP A 249 -10.75 -9.62 -27.27
C ASP A 249 -9.44 -8.82 -27.46
N GLU A 250 -9.11 -8.43 -28.70
CA GLU A 250 -7.92 -7.64 -29.01
C GLU A 250 -8.12 -6.16 -28.65
N GLU A 251 -9.27 -5.59 -28.96
CA GLU A 251 -9.61 -4.21 -28.59
C GLU A 251 -9.69 -4.04 -27.07
N ALA A 252 -10.36 -4.97 -26.38
CA ALA A 252 -10.46 -4.96 -24.92
C ALA A 252 -9.08 -5.01 -24.24
N ARG A 253 -8.17 -5.84 -24.77
CA ARG A 253 -6.78 -5.93 -24.29
C ARG A 253 -6.02 -4.64 -24.52
N ASN A 254 -6.05 -4.11 -25.75
CA ASN A 254 -5.34 -2.89 -26.11
C ASN A 254 -5.84 -1.70 -25.29
N ARG A 255 -7.16 -1.61 -25.08
CA ARG A 255 -7.78 -0.57 -24.24
C ARG A 255 -7.32 -0.65 -22.80
N LEU A 256 -7.32 -1.85 -22.20
CA LEU A 256 -6.84 -2.02 -20.82
C LEU A 256 -5.36 -1.65 -20.66
N MET A 257 -4.52 -2.01 -21.64
CA MET A 257 -3.10 -1.62 -21.65
C MET A 257 -2.93 -0.10 -21.80
N GLN A 258 -3.71 0.53 -22.67
CA GLN A 258 -3.71 1.99 -22.84
C GLN A 258 -4.18 2.71 -21.57
N HIS A 259 -5.21 2.19 -20.89
CA HIS A 259 -5.68 2.76 -19.61
C HIS A 259 -4.57 2.68 -18.55
N ILE A 260 -3.83 1.58 -18.47
CA ILE A 260 -2.67 1.44 -17.57
C ILE A 260 -1.57 2.46 -17.90
N GLU A 261 -1.19 2.58 -19.17
CA GLU A 261 -0.18 3.55 -19.61
C GLU A 261 -0.60 4.99 -19.30
N HIS A 262 -1.86 5.32 -19.60
CA HIS A 262 -2.47 6.61 -19.33
C HIS A 262 -2.47 6.92 -17.82
N PHE A 263 -2.81 5.94 -16.98
CA PHE A 263 -2.75 6.11 -15.52
C PHE A 263 -1.32 6.43 -15.04
N ILE A 264 -0.31 5.69 -15.48
CA ILE A 264 1.09 5.94 -15.11
C ILE A 264 1.54 7.32 -15.59
N ARG A 265 1.15 7.70 -16.80
CA ARG A 265 1.52 9.00 -17.39
C ARG A 265 0.87 10.15 -16.64
N GLU A 266 -0.44 10.13 -16.44
CA GLU A 266 -1.19 11.27 -15.91
C GLU A 266 -1.17 11.33 -14.38
N ARG A 267 -1.50 10.22 -13.72
CA ARG A 267 -1.68 10.18 -12.26
C ARG A 267 -0.37 10.11 -11.48
N ILE A 268 0.73 9.73 -12.13
CA ILE A 268 2.05 9.62 -11.51
C ILE A 268 3.02 10.61 -12.15
N THR A 269 3.32 10.47 -13.44
CA THR A 269 4.43 11.23 -14.06
C THR A 269 4.12 12.72 -14.23
N MET A 270 2.96 13.06 -14.80
CA MET A 270 2.52 14.46 -14.95
C MET A 270 2.16 15.07 -13.59
N ALA A 271 1.54 14.28 -12.70
CA ALA A 271 1.26 14.72 -11.33
C ALA A 271 2.55 15.13 -10.58
N ASP A 272 3.63 14.34 -10.68
CA ASP A 272 4.92 14.69 -10.11
C ASP A 272 5.44 16.04 -10.62
N GLN A 273 5.35 16.29 -11.93
CA GLN A 273 5.78 17.56 -12.53
C GLN A 273 4.97 18.75 -12.00
N LEU A 274 3.65 18.60 -11.88
CA LEU A 274 2.79 19.65 -11.34
C LEU A 274 3.04 19.90 -9.85
N ILE A 275 3.28 18.85 -9.06
CA ILE A 275 3.67 18.97 -7.64
C ILE A 275 4.99 19.73 -7.52
N ILE A 276 5.96 19.44 -8.38
CA ILE A 276 7.24 20.14 -8.40
C ILE A 276 7.02 21.62 -8.73
N GLN A 277 6.25 21.93 -9.77
CA GLN A 277 5.93 23.32 -10.14
C GLN A 277 5.23 24.09 -9.00
N ASN A 278 4.26 23.46 -8.34
CA ASN A 278 3.53 24.04 -7.20
C ASN A 278 4.44 24.20 -5.97
N GLY A 279 5.33 23.23 -5.73
CA GLY A 279 6.28 23.25 -4.62
C GLY A 279 7.37 24.32 -4.79
N LEU A 280 7.82 24.56 -6.03
CA LEU A 280 8.83 25.58 -6.34
C LEU A 280 8.40 26.99 -5.93
N GLN A 281 7.10 27.29 -5.95
CA GLN A 281 6.55 28.57 -5.51
C GLN A 281 6.67 28.79 -4.00
N LYS A 282 7.03 27.76 -3.23
CA LYS A 282 7.11 27.77 -1.77
C LYS A 282 8.54 27.70 -1.22
N ILE A 283 9.54 27.60 -2.10
CA ILE A 283 10.95 27.63 -1.72
C ILE A 283 11.54 28.98 -2.10
N GLN A 284 12.24 29.61 -1.15
CA GLN A 284 12.84 30.94 -1.30
C GLN A 284 14.37 30.86 -1.19
N ASP A 285 15.05 31.88 -1.70
CA ASP A 285 16.50 32.02 -1.55
C ASP A 285 16.90 32.16 -0.07
N GLY A 286 18.03 31.53 0.29
CA GLY A 286 18.58 31.51 1.63
C GLY A 286 17.92 30.52 2.59
N GLU A 287 16.94 29.73 2.13
CA GLU A 287 16.25 28.77 2.99
C GLU A 287 17.09 27.54 3.34
N VAL A 288 16.82 26.98 4.52
CA VAL A 288 17.40 25.71 4.99
C VAL A 288 16.27 24.70 5.10
N ILE A 289 16.24 23.77 4.15
CA ILE A 289 15.18 22.77 4.00
C ILE A 289 15.59 21.48 4.71
N LEU A 290 14.76 21.00 5.63
CA LEU A 290 14.92 19.66 6.19
C LEU A 290 14.03 18.66 5.46
N THR A 291 14.59 17.50 5.15
CA THR A 291 13.85 16.36 4.60
C THR A 291 14.15 15.08 5.38
N TYR A 292 13.28 14.08 5.26
CA TYR A 292 13.38 12.83 6.00
C TYR A 292 13.30 11.60 5.09
N GLY A 293 14.27 10.69 5.22
CA GLY A 293 14.37 9.48 4.41
C GLY A 293 14.63 9.77 2.93
N LYS A 294 14.03 8.97 2.03
CA LYS A 294 14.09 9.16 0.57
C LYS A 294 12.70 9.25 -0.02
N SER A 295 12.39 10.37 -0.66
CA SER A 295 11.18 10.55 -1.47
C SER A 295 11.56 11.01 -2.86
N SER A 296 11.09 10.32 -3.90
CA SER A 296 11.38 10.66 -5.30
C SER A 296 10.81 12.02 -5.70
N VAL A 297 9.64 12.39 -5.19
CA VAL A 297 8.99 13.67 -5.50
C VAL A 297 9.74 14.83 -4.85
N VAL A 298 10.12 14.67 -3.58
CA VAL A 298 10.91 15.69 -2.86
C VAL A 298 12.30 15.83 -3.48
N GLU A 299 12.90 14.72 -3.87
CA GLU A 299 14.17 14.73 -4.59
C GLU A 299 14.09 15.54 -5.88
N SER A 300 13.11 15.23 -6.74
CA SER A 300 12.91 15.96 -7.99
C SER A 300 12.61 17.45 -7.74
N LEU A 301 11.82 17.77 -6.71
CA LEU A 301 11.57 19.16 -6.31
C LEU A 301 12.88 19.88 -5.97
N LEU A 302 13.73 19.32 -5.11
CA LEU A 302 14.99 19.97 -4.71
C LEU A 302 15.97 20.12 -5.88
N LEU A 303 16.04 19.12 -6.77
CA LEU A 303 16.87 19.19 -7.97
C LEU A 303 16.39 20.28 -8.94
N GLU A 304 15.08 20.39 -9.17
CA GLU A 304 14.51 21.45 -10.00
C GLU A 304 14.65 22.83 -9.36
N THR A 305 14.57 22.93 -8.02
CA THR A 305 14.85 24.18 -7.30
C THR A 305 16.26 24.68 -7.59
N LYS A 306 17.27 23.79 -7.53
CA LYS A 306 18.65 24.17 -7.85
C LYS A 306 18.82 24.57 -9.31
N LYS A 307 18.15 23.87 -10.25
CA LYS A 307 18.16 24.22 -11.68
C LYS A 307 17.57 25.59 -11.97
N LYS A 308 16.58 26.03 -11.18
CA LYS A 308 16.03 27.39 -11.27
C LYS A 308 16.97 28.49 -10.74
N GLY A 309 18.12 28.12 -10.16
CA GLY A 309 19.10 29.06 -9.65
C GLY A 309 18.80 29.57 -8.23
N ILE A 310 17.84 28.95 -7.52
CA ILE A 310 17.51 29.29 -6.14
C ILE A 310 18.65 28.77 -5.24
N ASP A 311 19.15 29.62 -4.34
CA ASP A 311 20.19 29.24 -3.38
C ASP A 311 19.58 28.78 -2.06
N PHE A 312 19.86 27.54 -1.66
CA PHE A 312 19.29 26.93 -0.46
C PHE A 312 20.18 25.78 0.03
N LYS A 313 19.97 25.40 1.29
CA LYS A 313 20.69 24.29 1.94
C LYS A 313 19.72 23.17 2.28
N VAL A 314 20.20 21.93 2.29
CA VAL A 314 19.37 20.77 2.62
C VAL A 314 19.94 20.00 3.82
N ILE A 315 19.10 19.75 4.81
CA ILE A 315 19.40 18.84 5.92
C ILE A 315 18.64 17.53 5.68
N VAL A 316 19.37 16.46 5.40
CA VAL A 316 18.79 15.12 5.22
C VAL A 316 18.83 14.39 6.56
N VAL A 317 17.66 14.20 7.17
CA VAL A 317 17.48 13.37 8.36
C VAL A 317 17.20 11.94 7.93
N ASP A 318 17.86 10.97 8.57
CA ASP A 318 17.75 9.56 8.24
C ASP A 318 17.60 8.68 9.48
N SER A 319 17.18 7.43 9.27
CA SER A 319 16.96 6.48 10.36
C SER A 319 17.34 5.06 9.99
N ARG A 320 17.75 4.31 11.00
CA ARG A 320 17.92 2.85 10.91
C ARG A 320 16.57 2.15 10.66
N PRO A 321 16.58 0.94 10.10
CA PRO A 321 17.76 0.21 9.61
C PRO A 321 18.13 0.50 8.16
N LEU A 322 17.18 0.93 7.33
CA LEU A 322 17.36 1.03 5.88
C LEU A 322 18.29 2.18 5.43
N LEU A 323 18.41 3.26 6.22
CA LEU A 323 19.27 4.41 5.93
C LEU A 323 19.11 4.96 4.50
N GLU A 324 17.85 5.12 4.09
CA GLU A 324 17.47 5.49 2.73
C GLU A 324 17.89 6.92 2.38
N GLY A 325 18.00 7.80 3.37
CA GLY A 325 18.46 9.18 3.19
C GLY A 325 19.84 9.28 2.56
N LYS A 326 20.70 8.26 2.73
CA LYS A 326 22.00 8.19 2.04
C LYS A 326 21.89 8.20 0.52
N HIS A 327 20.83 7.60 -0.04
CA HIS A 327 20.62 7.61 -1.49
C HIS A 327 20.21 8.99 -1.99
N LEU A 328 19.33 9.67 -1.25
CA LEU A 328 18.94 11.05 -1.53
C LEU A 328 20.14 11.99 -1.44
N LEU A 329 20.91 11.91 -0.36
CA LEU A 329 22.10 12.73 -0.13
C LEU A 329 23.10 12.63 -1.29
N ARG A 330 23.39 11.41 -1.78
CA ARG A 330 24.30 11.22 -2.92
C ARG A 330 23.84 11.98 -4.17
N ARG A 331 22.54 11.94 -4.48
CA ARG A 331 21.99 12.62 -5.66
C ARG A 331 21.97 14.14 -5.52
N LEU A 332 21.66 14.65 -4.33
CA LEU A 332 21.68 16.09 -4.06
C LEU A 332 23.10 16.67 -4.09
N VAL A 333 24.07 15.99 -3.48
CA VAL A 333 25.49 16.41 -3.50
C VAL A 333 26.05 16.35 -4.92
N ALA A 334 25.71 15.31 -5.70
CA ALA A 334 26.12 15.23 -7.11
C ALA A 334 25.55 16.37 -7.97
N ALA A 335 24.42 16.96 -7.57
CA ALA A 335 23.83 18.13 -8.22
C ALA A 335 24.41 19.47 -7.71
N GLY A 336 25.37 19.45 -6.78
CA GLY A 336 26.01 20.65 -6.25
C GLY A 336 25.16 21.43 -5.22
N ILE A 337 24.27 20.73 -4.50
CA ILE A 337 23.48 21.32 -3.41
C ILE A 337 24.24 21.17 -2.09
N ASP A 338 24.32 22.24 -1.28
CA ASP A 338 24.90 22.20 0.06
C ASP A 338 24.03 21.35 0.99
N CYS A 339 24.56 20.22 1.44
CA CYS A 339 23.81 19.22 2.19
C CYS A 339 24.50 18.85 3.51
N SER A 340 23.72 18.74 4.58
CA SER A 340 24.13 18.08 5.83
C SER A 340 23.34 16.80 6.07
N TYR A 341 23.95 15.83 6.75
CA TYR A 341 23.35 14.54 7.04
C TYR A 341 23.24 14.31 8.54
N HIS A 342 22.03 14.04 9.00
CA HIS A 342 21.69 13.90 10.41
C HIS A 342 20.95 12.59 10.64
N LEU A 343 21.11 12.01 11.83
CA LEU A 343 20.24 10.91 12.26
C LEU A 343 19.02 11.48 12.99
N LEU A 344 17.93 10.72 12.98
CA LEU A 344 16.67 11.07 13.62
C LEU A 344 16.82 11.44 15.11
N SER A 345 17.80 10.84 15.81
CA SER A 345 18.15 11.18 17.20
C SER A 345 18.63 12.63 17.38
N SER A 346 19.12 13.27 16.32
CA SER A 346 19.61 14.65 16.32
C SER A 346 18.63 15.65 15.71
N VAL A 347 17.36 15.27 15.52
CA VAL A 347 16.35 16.10 14.84
C VAL A 347 16.18 17.49 15.49
N TYR A 348 16.17 17.57 16.82
CA TYR A 348 16.06 18.86 17.53
C TYR A 348 17.28 19.76 17.34
N VAL A 349 18.46 19.17 17.17
CA VAL A 349 19.70 19.92 16.88
C VAL A 349 19.65 20.44 15.45
N ALA A 350 19.24 19.58 14.50
CA ALA A 350 19.07 19.95 13.10
C ALA A 350 18.07 21.11 12.92
N LEU A 351 16.94 21.07 13.63
CA LEU A 351 15.88 22.08 13.51
C LEU A 351 16.30 23.50 13.94
N ARG A 352 17.45 23.69 14.62
CA ARG A 352 17.92 25.02 15.03
C ARG A 352 18.21 25.95 13.85
N SER A 353 18.65 25.40 12.72
CA SER A 353 18.98 26.17 11.51
C SER A 353 17.93 26.04 10.41
N VAL A 354 16.90 25.22 10.59
CA VAL A 354 15.92 24.88 9.54
C VAL A 354 14.83 25.94 9.47
N THR A 355 14.50 26.37 8.26
CA THR A 355 13.40 27.31 8.00
C THR A 355 12.14 26.61 7.50
N LYS A 356 12.27 25.43 6.88
CA LYS A 356 11.14 24.68 6.32
C LYS A 356 11.41 23.17 6.33
N VAL A 357 10.37 22.38 6.59
CA VAL A 357 10.42 20.91 6.45
C VAL A 357 9.65 20.49 5.21
N VAL A 358 10.27 19.68 4.35
CA VAL A 358 9.67 19.12 3.14
C VAL A 358 9.81 17.61 3.14
N MET A 359 8.68 16.89 3.16
CA MET A 359 8.66 15.42 3.21
C MET A 359 7.69 14.85 2.18
N GLY A 360 7.92 13.60 1.78
CA GLY A 360 6.98 12.84 0.95
C GLY A 360 5.99 12.06 1.80
N ALA A 361 4.81 11.79 1.26
CA ALA A 361 3.86 10.86 1.84
C ALA A 361 3.83 9.53 1.09
N HIS A 362 3.57 8.45 1.83
CA HIS A 362 3.23 7.16 1.23
C HIS A 362 1.74 7.07 0.90
N ALA A 363 0.90 7.69 1.73
CA ALA A 363 -0.52 7.93 1.48
C ALA A 363 -1.08 9.07 2.35
N LEU A 364 -2.20 9.66 1.91
CA LEU A 364 -2.98 10.62 2.68
C LEU A 364 -4.34 10.00 3.05
N LEU A 365 -4.65 9.97 4.34
CA LEU A 365 -5.85 9.34 4.88
C LEU A 365 -7.04 10.31 4.88
N SER A 366 -8.27 9.80 4.98
CA SER A 366 -9.49 10.62 4.88
C SER A 366 -9.69 11.57 6.06
N ASN A 367 -9.05 11.30 7.20
CA ASN A 367 -9.00 12.21 8.36
C ASN A 367 -7.89 13.29 8.21
N GLY A 368 -7.22 13.33 7.07
CA GLY A 368 -6.08 14.21 6.78
C GLY A 368 -4.77 13.77 7.42
N ALA A 369 -4.73 12.60 8.09
CA ALA A 369 -3.48 12.10 8.62
C ALA A 369 -2.55 11.63 7.49
N VAL A 370 -1.26 11.88 7.63
CA VAL A 370 -0.24 11.50 6.65
C VAL A 370 0.33 10.16 7.05
N TYR A 371 0.22 9.16 6.19
CA TYR A 371 0.88 7.87 6.36
C TYR A 371 2.18 7.89 5.58
N SER A 372 3.32 7.82 6.28
CA SER A 372 4.65 7.84 5.66
C SER A 372 5.65 7.02 6.46
N ARG A 373 6.93 7.07 6.11
CA ARG A 373 7.98 6.29 6.77
C ARG A 373 8.01 6.55 8.26
N ILE A 374 8.20 5.50 9.06
CA ILE A 374 8.32 5.62 10.51
C ILE A 374 9.33 6.70 10.86
N GLY A 375 9.01 7.63 11.75
CA GLY A 375 9.83 8.80 12.06
C GLY A 375 9.34 10.09 11.42
N THR A 376 8.47 10.02 10.40
CA THR A 376 7.83 11.21 9.81
C THR A 376 7.03 11.97 10.85
N ALA A 377 6.30 11.25 11.72
CA ALA A 377 5.54 11.89 12.81
C ALA A 377 6.47 12.61 13.78
N MET A 378 7.62 12.02 14.12
CA MET A 378 8.58 12.64 15.04
C MET A 378 9.19 13.92 14.45
N VAL A 379 9.57 13.90 13.17
CA VAL A 379 10.08 15.08 12.48
C VAL A 379 9.01 16.17 12.41
N ALA A 380 7.77 15.83 12.04
CA ALA A 380 6.67 16.78 11.98
C ALA A 380 6.35 17.39 13.35
N MET A 381 6.29 16.57 14.41
CA MET A 381 6.04 17.05 15.78
C MET A 381 7.14 18.01 16.25
N ALA A 382 8.42 17.63 16.08
CA ALA A 382 9.55 18.45 16.49
C ALA A 382 9.62 19.78 15.71
N ALA A 383 9.32 19.75 14.41
CA ALA A 383 9.27 20.96 13.59
C ALA A 383 8.17 21.92 14.07
N ARG A 384 6.99 21.39 14.41
CA ARG A 384 5.86 22.21 14.87
C ARG A 384 6.03 22.77 16.26
N ASP A 385 6.73 22.05 17.14
CA ASP A 385 7.19 22.56 18.42
C ASP A 385 8.10 23.81 18.25
N LYS A 386 8.91 23.82 17.19
CA LYS A 386 9.74 24.98 16.79
C LYS A 386 9.03 25.97 15.85
N GLN A 387 7.72 25.83 15.65
CA GLN A 387 6.92 26.67 14.74
C GLN A 387 7.42 26.68 13.29
N ILE A 388 8.15 25.64 12.86
CA ILE A 388 8.64 25.48 11.50
C ILE A 388 7.53 24.85 10.65
N PRO A 389 7.21 25.40 9.46
CA PRO A 389 6.19 24.85 8.59
C PRO A 389 6.59 23.50 8.01
N VAL A 390 5.63 22.57 7.98
CA VAL A 390 5.80 21.21 7.44
C VAL A 390 4.98 21.08 6.16
N MET A 391 5.69 20.93 5.05
CA MET A 391 5.12 20.76 3.71
C MET A 391 5.23 19.29 3.28
N ILE A 392 4.11 18.71 2.84
CA ILE A 392 4.05 17.33 2.35
C ILE A 392 3.81 17.34 0.85
N CYS A 393 4.66 16.64 0.09
CA CYS A 393 4.44 16.40 -1.34
C CYS A 393 3.75 15.04 -1.53
N CYS A 394 2.57 15.03 -2.14
CA CYS A 394 1.77 13.83 -2.33
C CYS A 394 0.86 13.96 -3.56
N GLU A 395 0.82 12.90 -4.36
CA GLU A 395 -0.01 12.73 -5.55
C GLU A 395 -1.42 12.30 -5.15
N THR A 396 -2.44 12.75 -5.87
CA THR A 396 -3.84 12.45 -5.49
C THR A 396 -4.19 10.97 -5.54
N TYR A 397 -3.54 10.17 -6.39
CA TYR A 397 -3.81 8.73 -6.47
C TYR A 397 -3.41 7.96 -5.20
N LYS A 398 -2.59 8.57 -4.33
CA LYS A 398 -2.24 8.04 -3.01
C LYS A 398 -3.22 8.44 -1.91
N PHE A 399 -4.31 9.13 -2.25
CA PHE A 399 -5.34 9.46 -1.29
C PHE A 399 -6.21 8.23 -1.09
N VAL A 400 -6.49 7.91 0.17
CA VAL A 400 -7.16 6.67 0.54
C VAL A 400 -8.44 7.01 1.28
N ASN A 401 -9.55 6.39 0.87
CA ASN A 401 -10.80 6.42 1.63
C ASN A 401 -10.75 5.49 2.85
N ARG A 402 -9.79 5.76 3.74
CA ARG A 402 -9.59 5.04 4.99
C ARG A 402 -9.11 6.02 6.04
N THR A 403 -9.54 5.79 7.27
CA THR A 403 -9.07 6.51 8.45
C THR A 403 -8.28 5.57 9.34
N GLN A 404 -7.20 6.08 9.90
CA GLN A 404 -6.37 5.40 10.90
C GLN A 404 -5.97 6.45 11.94
N VAL A 405 -6.05 6.07 13.21
CA VAL A 405 -5.79 6.97 14.35
C VAL A 405 -4.43 6.69 14.98
N ASP A 406 -4.01 5.42 14.97
CA ASP A 406 -2.73 4.96 15.50
C ASP A 406 -1.79 4.48 14.38
N SER A 407 -0.54 4.18 14.72
CA SER A 407 0.44 3.60 13.79
C SER A 407 0.53 2.07 13.91
N LEU A 408 -0.46 1.40 14.52
CA LEU A 408 -0.35 0.01 14.97
C LEU A 408 -1.31 -0.92 14.24
N VAL A 409 -2.55 -0.50 14.00
CA VAL A 409 -3.60 -1.34 13.42
C VAL A 409 -3.24 -1.78 12.00
N LEU A 410 -2.64 -0.87 11.22
CA LEU A 410 -2.13 -1.17 9.88
C LEU A 410 -0.72 -0.62 9.77
N ASN A 411 0.22 -1.53 9.57
CA ASN A 411 1.59 -1.19 9.31
C ASN A 411 2.27 -2.32 8.53
N GLU A 412 3.44 -2.04 8.02
CA GLU A 412 4.32 -3.04 7.42
C GLU A 412 5.42 -3.38 8.43
N MET A 413 5.50 -4.66 8.79
CA MET A 413 6.61 -5.20 9.58
C MET A 413 7.81 -5.45 8.66
N GLY A 414 8.90 -4.74 8.91
CA GLY A 414 10.19 -4.99 8.29
C GLY A 414 10.90 -6.21 8.89
N ASN A 415 12.01 -6.61 8.29
CA ASN A 415 12.81 -7.71 8.79
C ASN A 415 13.47 -7.32 10.15
N PRO A 416 13.22 -8.08 11.23
CA PRO A 416 13.85 -7.80 12.54
C PRO A 416 15.37 -7.97 12.51
N ASP A 417 15.92 -8.79 11.62
CA ASP A 417 17.38 -9.00 11.52
C ASP A 417 18.12 -7.76 11.02
N ASP A 418 17.43 -6.85 10.33
CA ASP A 418 18.04 -5.59 9.88
C ASP A 418 18.46 -4.71 11.07
N LEU A 419 17.87 -4.92 12.25
CA LEU A 419 18.25 -4.25 13.50
C LEU A 419 19.50 -4.87 14.14
N VAL A 420 19.72 -6.17 13.90
CA VAL A 420 20.88 -6.94 14.41
C VAL A 420 22.17 -6.46 13.73
N GLN A 421 22.11 -6.10 12.45
CA GLN A 421 23.24 -5.55 11.70
C GLN A 421 23.56 -4.11 12.14
N SER A 422 24.00 -3.91 13.38
CA SER A 422 24.91 -2.80 13.66
C SER A 422 26.28 -3.25 13.17
N LYS A 423 26.72 -2.76 11.99
CA LYS A 423 28.16 -2.82 11.70
C LYS A 423 28.86 -2.23 12.93
N PRO A 424 29.84 -2.91 13.55
CA PRO A 424 30.61 -2.30 14.62
C PRO A 424 31.35 -1.12 13.98
N VAL A 425 30.83 0.10 14.17
CA VAL A 425 31.53 1.34 13.79
C VAL A 425 32.59 1.70 14.84
N TYR A 426 32.77 0.86 15.86
CA TYR A 426 33.96 0.88 16.69
C TYR A 426 35.13 0.32 15.88
N ASN A 427 35.80 1.19 15.13
CA ASN A 427 37.26 1.09 15.02
C ASN A 427 37.80 1.35 16.42
N SER A 428 37.86 0.33 17.26
CA SER A 428 38.59 0.41 18.51
C SER A 428 40.06 0.64 18.17
N CYS A 429 40.48 1.91 18.22
CA CYS A 429 41.88 2.31 18.36
C CYS A 429 42.51 1.79 19.68
N HIS A 430 41.72 1.15 20.54
CA HIS A 430 42.22 0.28 21.58
C HIS A 430 42.60 -1.10 21.00
N LEU A 431 43.89 -1.24 20.70
CA LEU A 431 44.58 -2.48 20.29
C LEU A 431 44.48 -3.65 21.30
N SER A 432 43.81 -3.46 22.45
CA SER A 432 43.78 -4.40 23.57
C SER A 432 42.43 -5.08 23.82
N HIS A 433 41.38 -4.75 23.07
CA HIS A 433 40.10 -5.45 23.16
C HIS A 433 39.84 -6.26 21.89
N PRO A 434 39.56 -7.58 21.97
CA PRO A 434 39.09 -8.33 20.82
C PRO A 434 37.83 -7.63 20.32
N SER A 435 37.83 -7.20 19.06
CA SER A 435 36.60 -6.66 18.46
C SER A 435 35.55 -7.76 18.58
N PRO A 436 34.36 -7.48 19.13
CA PRO A 436 33.31 -8.46 19.13
C PRO A 436 33.00 -8.78 17.67
N THR A 437 33.40 -9.99 17.25
CA THR A 437 33.22 -10.52 15.89
C THR A 437 31.75 -10.70 15.54
N GLU A 438 30.86 -10.69 16.54
CA GLU A 438 29.42 -10.86 16.40
C GLU A 438 28.63 -9.71 17.03
N SER A 439 27.48 -9.39 16.43
CA SER A 439 26.53 -8.42 16.98
C SER A 439 25.89 -8.93 18.28
N ALA A 440 25.71 -8.06 19.27
CA ALA A 440 25.08 -8.41 20.56
C ALA A 440 23.66 -8.98 20.44
N LEU A 441 22.99 -8.78 19.29
CA LEU A 441 21.65 -9.28 19.02
C LEU A 441 21.64 -10.50 18.09
N SER A 442 22.78 -11.14 17.79
CA SER A 442 22.86 -12.28 16.85
C SER A 442 21.95 -13.45 17.26
N THR A 443 21.93 -13.79 18.55
CA THR A 443 21.15 -14.91 19.11
C THR A 443 19.78 -14.49 19.66
N TRP A 444 19.20 -13.39 19.16
CA TRP A 444 17.98 -12.83 19.75
C TRP A 444 16.77 -13.77 19.72
N ARG A 445 16.74 -14.71 18.77
CA ARG A 445 15.69 -15.73 18.62
C ARG A 445 15.73 -16.82 19.67
N ASP A 446 16.89 -17.08 20.26
CA ASP A 446 17.04 -18.10 21.30
C ASP A 446 16.61 -17.57 22.68
N GLN A 447 16.47 -16.25 22.80
CA GLN A 447 16.12 -15.57 24.04
C GLN A 447 14.59 -15.43 24.15
N PRO A 448 13.92 -16.13 25.08
CA PRO A 448 12.46 -16.17 25.14
C PRO A 448 11.83 -14.83 25.54
N ASN A 449 12.58 -13.93 26.18
CA ASN A 449 12.13 -12.61 26.64
C ASN A 449 12.58 -11.45 25.73
N LEU A 450 13.27 -11.74 24.63
CA LEU A 450 13.77 -10.71 23.69
C LEU A 450 12.90 -10.67 22.44
N ARG A 451 12.51 -9.47 22.03
CA ARG A 451 11.68 -9.20 20.86
C ARG A 451 12.29 -8.04 20.09
N LEU A 452 12.50 -8.22 18.79
CA LEU A 452 12.94 -7.14 17.91
C LEU A 452 11.75 -6.66 17.07
N LEU A 453 11.57 -5.34 17.00
CA LEU A 453 10.46 -4.71 16.31
C LEU A 453 10.98 -3.69 15.29
N ASN A 454 10.65 -3.93 14.02
CA ASN A 454 10.98 -3.05 12.91
C ASN A 454 9.68 -2.69 12.18
N LEU A 455 9.04 -1.58 12.55
CA LEU A 455 7.90 -1.02 11.81
C LEU A 455 8.42 -0.08 10.72
N LEU A 456 7.77 -0.04 9.57
CA LEU A 456 8.24 0.78 8.44
C LEU A 456 7.50 2.09 8.24
N TYR A 457 6.29 2.23 8.79
CA TYR A 457 5.46 3.42 8.60
C TYR A 457 4.94 3.98 9.93
N ASP A 458 4.52 5.24 9.92
CA ASP A 458 3.75 5.87 10.98
C ASP A 458 2.63 6.76 10.42
N VAL A 459 1.64 7.04 11.27
CA VAL A 459 0.54 7.97 11.00
C VAL A 459 0.86 9.29 11.70
N THR A 460 1.01 10.35 10.90
CA THR A 460 1.24 11.71 11.37
C THR A 460 -0.08 12.49 11.41
N PRO A 461 -0.55 12.94 12.59
CA PRO A 461 -1.76 13.75 12.68
C PRO A 461 -1.71 15.04 11.85
N SER A 462 -2.82 15.39 11.20
CA SER A 462 -2.94 16.57 10.33
C SER A 462 -2.58 17.88 11.02
N LYS A 463 -2.79 17.99 12.34
CA LYS A 463 -2.43 19.17 13.15
C LYS A 463 -0.94 19.54 13.07
N TYR A 464 -0.07 18.58 12.76
CA TYR A 464 1.36 18.83 12.62
C TYR A 464 1.78 19.22 11.19
N ILE A 465 0.89 19.09 10.22
CA ILE A 465 1.16 19.38 8.83
C ILE A 465 0.65 20.78 8.51
N THR A 466 1.43 21.57 7.78
CA THR A 466 1.05 22.92 7.39
C THR A 466 0.25 22.89 6.09
N LEU A 467 0.75 22.19 5.08
CA LEU A 467 0.10 22.09 3.78
C LEU A 467 0.51 20.81 3.03
N VAL A 468 -0.33 20.38 2.09
CA VAL A 468 -0.05 19.30 1.14
C VAL A 468 0.03 19.90 -0.26
N VAL A 469 1.15 19.65 -0.94
CA VAL A 469 1.36 20.00 -2.35
C VAL A 469 0.93 18.81 -3.19
N THR A 470 -0.06 19.04 -4.04
CA THR A 470 -0.62 18.07 -4.99
C THR A 470 -0.57 18.65 -6.41
N GLU A 471 -0.90 17.84 -7.41
CA GLU A 471 -1.08 18.27 -8.79
C GLU A 471 -2.30 19.20 -8.98
N VAL A 472 -3.30 19.11 -8.10
CA VAL A 472 -4.47 20.01 -8.08
C VAL A 472 -4.14 21.37 -7.48
N GLY A 473 -3.03 21.45 -6.73
CA GLY A 473 -2.56 22.65 -6.06
C GLY A 473 -2.18 22.42 -4.61
N LEU A 474 -2.12 23.54 -3.88
CA LEU A 474 -1.78 23.58 -2.46
C LEU A 474 -3.06 23.43 -1.64
N ILE A 475 -3.19 22.33 -0.90
CA ILE A 475 -4.40 22.00 -0.14
C ILE A 475 -4.08 21.77 1.34
N PRO A 476 -5.02 22.04 2.26
CA PRO A 476 -4.90 21.55 3.62
C PRO A 476 -5.12 20.03 3.67
N CYS A 477 -4.53 19.36 4.67
CA CYS A 477 -4.68 17.91 4.85
C CYS A 477 -6.14 17.45 4.95
N THR A 478 -7.01 18.27 5.54
CA THR A 478 -8.43 17.97 5.74
C THR A 478 -9.24 17.94 4.45
N SER A 479 -8.70 18.44 3.34
CA SER A 479 -9.35 18.39 2.03
C SER A 479 -9.13 17.06 1.28
N ALA A 480 -8.31 16.15 1.82
CA ALA A 480 -8.08 14.83 1.24
C ALA A 480 -9.35 14.07 0.82
N PRO A 481 -10.40 13.93 1.65
CA PRO A 481 -11.62 13.22 1.26
C PRO A 481 -12.42 13.93 0.18
N VAL A 482 -12.34 15.27 0.10
CA VAL A 482 -13.02 16.04 -0.96
C VAL A 482 -12.38 15.71 -2.29
N ILE A 483 -11.06 15.83 -2.38
CA ILE A 483 -10.31 15.51 -3.59
C ILE A 483 -10.51 14.04 -3.97
N TRP A 484 -10.41 13.11 -3.02
CA TRP A 484 -10.63 11.68 -3.32
C TRP A 484 -12.01 11.41 -3.95
N ARG A 485 -13.05 12.15 -3.54
CA ARG A 485 -14.40 12.02 -4.10
C ARG A 485 -14.52 12.54 -5.54
N GLU A 486 -13.78 13.59 -5.89
CA GLU A 486 -13.77 14.15 -7.26
C GLU A 486 -13.11 13.19 -8.27
N TYR A 487 -12.23 12.29 -7.82
CA TYR A 487 -11.49 11.35 -8.66
C TYR A 487 -12.03 9.89 -8.60
N LYS A 488 -13.29 9.69 -8.22
CA LYS A 488 -13.91 8.37 -7.99
C LYS A 488 -14.23 7.59 -9.27
#